data_AF-A0A932H9C3-F1
#
_entry.id   AF-A0A932H9C3-F1
#
_cell.length_a   1.000
_cell.length_b   1.000
_cell.length_c   1.000
_cell.angle_alpha   90.00
_cell.angle_beta   90.00
_cell.angle_gamma   90.00
#
_symmetry.space_group_name_H-M   'P 1'
#
loop_
_entity.id
_entity.type
_entity.pdbx_description
1 polymer ?
#
loop_
_entity_poly.entity_id
_entity_poly.type
_entity_poly.pdbx_seq_one_letter_code
_entity_poly.pdbx_strand_id
1 'polypeptide(L)' 'VVSPAVRPGQVIIYHAWENYQFEGWGHFKSVMASPMNPVELAGDYFHIRPVTMSNYPGFSDRDTRAEVRKI' A
#
# COMPACT_ATOMS: atom_id res chain seq x y z
N VAL A 1 12.77 0.14 -20.68
CA VAL A 1 12.16 -1.12 -21.16
C VAL A 1 10.82 -1.27 -20.45
N VAL A 2 9.77 -1.73 -21.16
CA VAL A 2 8.44 -2.01 -20.58
C VAL A 2 8.23 -3.52 -20.61
N SER A 3 7.63 -4.10 -19.57
CA SER A 3 7.38 -5.54 -19.49
C SER A 3 6.00 -5.89 -20.04
N PRO A 4 5.89 -6.78 -21.05
CA PRO A 4 4.60 -7.23 -21.58
C PRO A 4 3.83 -8.14 -20.60
N ALA A 5 4.46 -8.59 -19.53
CA ALA A 5 3.84 -9.47 -18.53
C ALA A 5 2.96 -8.70 -17.52
N VAL A 6 3.04 -7.36 -17.48
CA VAL A 6 2.25 -6.55 -16.56
C VAL A 6 0.84 -6.37 -17.13
N ARG A 7 -0.18 -6.60 -16.29
CA ARG A 7 -1.59 -6.44 -16.68
C ARG A 7 -1.88 -4.98 -17.08
N PRO A 8 -2.60 -4.71 -18.18
CA PRO A 8 -3.06 -3.36 -18.50
C PRO A 8 -3.81 -2.71 -17.34
N GLY A 9 -3.57 -1.42 -17.10
CA GLY A 9 -4.12 -0.67 -15.96
C GLY A 9 -3.46 -0.95 -14.61
N GLN A 10 -2.40 -1.77 -14.57
CA GLN A 10 -1.59 -2.01 -13.38
C GLN A 10 -0.20 -1.39 -13.56
N VAL A 11 0.29 -0.75 -12.50
CA VAL A 11 1.69 -0.36 -12.37
C VAL A 11 2.27 -1.00 -11.13
N ILE A 12 3.55 -1.36 -11.20
CA ILE A 12 4.24 -2.07 -10.12
C ILE A 12 5.50 -1.30 -9.79
N ILE A 13 5.61 -0.89 -8.54
CA ILE A 13 6.88 -0.53 -7.92
C ILE A 13 7.22 -1.62 -6.91
N TYR A 14 8.41 -2.20 -7.05
CA TYR A 14 8.88 -3.17 -6.06
C TYR A 14 9.08 -2.49 -4.72
N HIS A 15 8.78 -3.19 -3.64
CA HIS A 15 8.90 -2.68 -2.28
C HIS A 15 10.37 -2.44 -1.89
N ALA A 16 10.58 -1.68 -0.81
CA ALA A 16 11.87 -1.45 -0.15
C ALA A 16 12.92 -0.65 -0.93
N TRP A 17 12.49 0.29 -1.76
CA TRP A 17 13.37 1.41 -2.12
C TRP A 17 13.45 2.43 -0.97
N GLU A 18 14.58 3.11 -0.88
CA GLU A 18 14.85 4.18 0.06
C GLU A 18 14.57 5.57 -0.55
N ASN A 19 14.17 6.54 0.28
CA ASN A 19 13.77 7.87 -0.19
C ASN A 19 14.87 8.59 -0.98
N TYR A 20 16.13 8.47 -0.57
CA TYR A 20 17.26 9.13 -1.23
C TYR A 20 17.55 8.58 -2.63
N GLN A 21 16.96 7.44 -3.01
CA GLN A 21 17.10 6.86 -4.34
C GLN A 21 16.16 7.54 -5.37
N PHE A 22 15.23 8.40 -4.92
CA PHE A 22 14.33 9.16 -5.77
C PHE A 22 14.79 10.62 -5.84
N GLU A 23 14.64 11.22 -7.03
CA GLU A 23 14.93 12.63 -7.24
C GLU A 23 14.12 13.51 -6.27
N GLY A 24 14.80 14.48 -5.66
CA GLY A 24 14.17 15.38 -4.69
C GLY A 24 13.55 14.67 -3.47
N TRP A 25 13.94 13.42 -3.19
CA TRP A 25 13.35 12.58 -2.13
C TRP A 25 11.85 12.29 -2.35
N GLY A 26 11.38 12.43 -3.59
CA GLY A 26 9.99 12.22 -4.01
C GLY A 26 9.61 10.74 -4.08
N HIS A 27 9.44 10.11 -2.93
CA HIS A 27 9.20 8.67 -2.81
C HIS A 27 7.75 8.25 -3.14
N PHE A 28 7.57 7.04 -3.67
CA PHE A 28 6.25 6.52 -4.08
C PHE A 28 5.24 6.38 -2.92
N LYS A 29 5.72 6.24 -1.68
CA LYS A 29 4.87 6.20 -0.48
C LYS A 29 4.02 7.47 -0.32
N SER A 30 4.40 8.59 -0.95
CA SER A 30 3.62 9.84 -0.93
C SER A 30 2.24 9.73 -1.56
N VAL A 31 2.00 8.74 -2.43
CA VAL A 31 0.70 8.51 -3.07
C VAL A 31 -0.06 7.32 -2.47
N MET A 32 0.51 6.63 -1.46
CA MET A 32 -0.12 5.49 -0.81
C MET A 32 -0.96 5.95 0.39
N ALA A 33 -2.28 5.98 0.21
CA ALA A 33 -3.19 6.40 1.28
C ALA A 33 -3.28 5.38 2.44
N SER A 34 -3.09 4.09 2.14
CA SER A 34 -3.18 2.97 3.08
C SER A 34 -4.38 3.04 4.03
N PRO A 35 -5.62 3.06 3.49
CA PRO A 35 -6.81 3.25 4.31
C PRO A 35 -7.02 2.07 5.27
N MET A 36 -7.47 2.39 6.48
CA MET A 36 -7.91 1.40 7.46
C MET A 36 -9.32 0.92 7.13
N ASN A 37 -9.56 -0.40 7.18
CA ASN A 37 -10.89 -0.96 7.09
C ASN A 37 -11.61 -0.84 8.45
N PRO A 38 -12.74 -0.10 8.56
CA PRO A 38 -13.42 0.09 9.84
C PRO A 38 -13.89 -1.20 10.52
N VAL A 39 -14.14 -2.28 9.76
CA VAL A 39 -14.53 -3.58 10.31
C VAL A 39 -13.44 -4.14 11.23
N GLU A 40 -12.17 -3.82 10.96
CA GLU A 40 -11.02 -4.27 11.74
C GLU A 40 -10.92 -3.56 13.11
N LEU A 41 -11.76 -2.56 13.38
CA LEU A 41 -11.90 -1.93 14.69
C LEU A 41 -12.91 -2.63 15.61
N ALA A 42 -13.62 -3.66 15.12
CA ALA A 42 -14.45 -4.48 15.98
C ALA A 42 -13.59 -5.23 17.02
N GLY A 43 -14.08 -5.35 18.26
CA GLY A 43 -13.31 -5.96 19.35
C GLY A 43 -14.12 -6.67 20.44
N ASP A 44 -15.44 -6.49 20.46
CA ASP A 44 -16.33 -7.06 21.50
C ASP A 44 -17.04 -8.33 21.01
N TYR A 45 -16.32 -9.19 20.29
CA TYR A 45 -16.88 -10.43 19.74
C TYR A 45 -15.90 -11.60 19.82
N PHE A 46 -15.83 -12.25 20.99
CA PHE A 46 -15.06 -13.47 21.27
C PHE A 46 -13.66 -13.54 20.60
N HIS A 47 -13.60 -14.06 19.36
CA HIS A 47 -12.37 -14.24 18.60
C HIS A 47 -11.91 -12.99 17.83
N ILE A 48 -12.82 -12.04 17.59
CA ILE A 48 -12.52 -10.73 17.00
C ILE A 48 -12.14 -9.80 18.16
N ARG A 49 -10.85 -9.81 18.47
CA ARG A 49 -10.21 -8.94 19.44
C ARG A 49 -8.72 -8.83 19.12
N PRO A 50 -8.09 -7.66 19.32
CA PRO A 50 -6.64 -7.53 19.18
C PRO A 50 -5.91 -8.48 20.13
N VAL A 51 -4.92 -9.20 19.62
CA VAL A 51 -4.00 -10.03 20.42
C VAL A 51 -2.59 -9.80 19.89
N THR A 52 -1.55 -10.03 20.68
CA THR A 52 -0.17 -9.78 20.25
C THR A 52 0.10 -10.34 18.85
N MET A 53 0.48 -9.47 17.91
CA MET A 53 0.77 -9.78 16.50
C MET A 53 -0.41 -10.34 15.68
N SER A 54 -1.67 -10.17 16.09
CA SER A 54 -2.84 -10.57 15.29
C SER A 54 -4.06 -9.70 15.59
N ASN A 55 -5.01 -9.65 14.64
CA ASN A 55 -6.28 -8.94 14.81
C ASN A 55 -6.15 -7.43 15.14
N TYR A 56 -5.04 -6.80 14.75
CA TYR A 56 -4.94 -5.35 14.69
C TYR A 56 -5.32 -4.89 13.27
N PRO A 57 -5.84 -3.66 13.12
CA PRO A 57 -6.11 -3.11 11.80
C PRO A 57 -4.88 -3.12 10.89
N GLY A 58 -5.06 -3.59 9.66
CA GLY A 58 -4.07 -3.55 8.60
C GLY A 58 -4.09 -2.22 7.85
N PHE A 59 -2.99 -1.93 7.19
CA PHE A 59 -2.82 -0.73 6.35
C PHE A 59 -2.36 -1.18 4.96
N SER A 60 -3.31 -1.64 4.15
CA SER A 60 -3.02 -2.15 2.80
C SER A 60 -2.75 -1.02 1.83
N ASP A 61 -1.63 -1.08 1.11
CA ASP A 61 -1.24 -0.13 0.06
C ASP A 61 -1.71 -0.55 -1.35
N ARG A 62 -2.23 -1.77 -1.50
CA ARG A 62 -2.47 -2.41 -2.81
C ARG A 62 -3.67 -1.88 -3.58
N ASP A 63 -4.59 -1.21 -2.90
CA ASP A 63 -5.73 -0.55 -3.55
C ASP A 63 -5.45 0.89 -3.98
N THR A 64 -4.23 1.39 -3.77
CA THR A 64 -3.82 2.72 -4.21
C THR A 64 -4.04 2.90 -5.71
N ARG A 65 -4.73 3.99 -6.09
CA ARG A 65 -4.86 4.45 -7.47
C ARG A 65 -3.86 5.57 -7.72
N ALA A 66 -3.19 5.52 -8.88
CA ALA A 66 -2.22 6.52 -9.27
C ALA A 66 -2.36 6.85 -10.75
N GLU A 67 -2.17 8.12 -11.09
CA GLU A 67 -2.02 8.56 -12.47
C GLU A 67 -0.53 8.55 -12.85
N VAL A 68 -0.23 8.15 -14.07
CA VAL A 68 1.15 8.07 -14.58
C VAL A 68 1.25 8.91 -15.84
N ARG A 69 2.27 9.76 -15.89
CA ARG A 69 2.63 10.55 -17.06
C ARG A 69 4.09 10.33 -17.40
N LYS A 70 4.42 10.50 -18.69
CA LYS A 70 5.82 10.61 -19.11
C LYS A 70 6.39 11.93 -18.61
N ILE A 71 7.63 11.88 -18.11
CA ILE A 71 8.44 13.06 -17.76
C ILE A 71 9.36 13.36 -18.95
#